data_AF-A0A9D7RSG7-F1
#
_entry.id   AF-A0A9D7RSG7-F1
#
_cell.length_a   1.000
_cell.length_b   1.000
_cell.length_c   1.000
_cell.angle_alpha   90.00
_cell.angle_beta   90.00
_cell.angle_gamma   90.00
#
_symmetry.space_group_name_H-M   'P 1'
#
loop_
_entity.id
_entity.type
_entity.pdbx_description
1 polymer ?
#
loop_
_entity_poly.entity_id
_entity_poly.type
_entity_poly.pdbx_seq_one_letter_code
_entity_poly.pdbx_strand_id
1 'polypeptide(L)'
;MFPLTWVVQDLVQRRWGALRGLAIGGTPMILLLMAMNAAVSGSPFTLPYSHVASHVDTSGVFGMSIPAFDALWGLLFSFYRGLFTHAPVALLCMAVFFMRPEILRPRTWSTHPLIIPAILLILMMSAHSMWWGGWAFGPRHLSTLAVLILAGGLPLVPHAAWARWTFAALCALGLLINLAAKGTTGYSLPTQVMHPFTEMIWPGVVAKSFTDMQWTNALGFSGVMGMAMFLLGLFASLRFMAATSPTETPR
;
A
#
# COMPACT_ATOMS: atom_id res chain seq x y z
N MET A 1 4.09 -11.52 10.56
CA MET A 1 5.39 -11.55 9.83
C MET A 1 6.04 -10.17 9.77
N PHE A 2 5.39 -9.15 9.22
CA PHE A 2 6.01 -7.83 8.98
C PHE A 2 6.59 -7.07 10.21
N PRO A 3 6.00 -7.09 11.42
CA PRO A 3 6.66 -6.51 12.59
C PRO A 3 7.75 -7.42 13.20
N LEU A 4 7.63 -8.73 12.98
CA LEU A 4 8.55 -9.72 13.56
C LEU A 4 9.94 -9.60 12.95
N THR A 5 10.03 -9.21 11.68
CA THR A 5 11.32 -8.94 11.03
C THR A 5 12.07 -7.81 11.72
N TRP A 6 11.38 -6.73 12.09
CA TRP A 6 12.00 -5.65 12.88
C TRP A 6 12.39 -6.09 14.27
N VAL A 7 11.56 -6.89 14.95
CA VAL A 7 11.93 -7.48 16.26
C VAL A 7 13.22 -8.27 16.15
N VAL A 8 13.34 -9.16 15.15
CA VAL A 8 14.55 -9.96 14.93
C VAL A 8 15.73 -9.06 14.60
N GLN A 9 15.56 -8.06 13.73
CA GLN A 9 16.63 -7.12 13.38
C GLN A 9 17.10 -6.32 14.60
N ASP A 10 16.18 -5.84 15.44
CA ASP A 10 16.50 -5.09 16.64
C ASP A 10 17.14 -5.97 17.72
N LEU A 11 16.75 -7.24 17.84
CA LEU A 11 17.41 -8.22 18.71
C LEU A 11 18.87 -8.46 18.28
N VAL A 12 19.08 -8.73 16.98
CA VAL A 12 20.43 -8.93 16.41
C VAL A 12 21.30 -7.69 16.59
N GLN A 13 20.72 -6.50 16.42
CA GLN A 13 21.41 -5.22 16.59
C GLN A 13 21.46 -4.75 18.06
N ARG A 14 20.94 -5.53 19.01
CA ARG A 14 20.89 -5.21 20.45
C ARG A 14 20.22 -3.86 20.76
N ARG A 15 19.20 -3.48 19.97
CA ARG A 15 18.44 -2.23 20.11
C ARG A 15 17.34 -2.36 21.17
N TRP A 16 17.75 -2.62 22.42
CA TRP A 16 16.84 -2.85 23.54
C TRP A 16 15.84 -1.71 23.78
N GLY A 17 16.23 -0.46 23.53
CA GLY A 17 15.32 0.68 23.63
C GLY A 17 14.16 0.61 22.64
N ALA A 18 14.43 0.22 21.39
CA ALA A 18 13.40 0.04 20.36
C ALA A 18 12.47 -1.12 20.71
N LEU A 19 13.03 -2.24 21.18
CA LEU A 19 12.24 -3.39 21.65
C LEU A 19 11.33 -3.04 22.83
N ARG A 20 11.83 -2.26 23.80
CA ARG A 20 11.02 -1.75 24.92
C ARG A 20 9.91 -0.84 24.43
N GLY A 21 10.22 0.10 23.53
CA GLY A 21 9.22 0.98 22.92
C GLY A 21 8.14 0.20 22.18
N LEU A 22 8.53 -0.79 21.38
CA LEU A 22 7.60 -1.67 20.67
C LEU A 22 6.75 -2.52 21.64
N ALA A 23 7.34 -3.05 22.71
CA ALA A 23 6.60 -3.80 23.72
C ALA A 23 5.56 -2.91 24.41
N ILE A 24 5.99 -1.77 24.96
CA ILE A 24 5.09 -0.84 25.67
C ILE A 24 3.98 -0.32 24.74
N GLY A 25 4.33 0.09 23.51
CA GLY A 25 3.36 0.60 22.55
C GLY A 25 2.45 -0.48 21.93
N GLY A 26 2.96 -1.69 21.75
CA GLY A 26 2.25 -2.80 21.13
C GLY A 26 1.32 -3.56 22.09
N THR A 27 1.69 -3.66 23.37
CA THR A 27 0.93 -4.44 24.37
C THR A 27 -0.55 -4.03 24.46
N PRO A 28 -0.94 -2.73 24.56
CA PRO A 28 -2.34 -2.36 24.64
C PRO A 28 -3.16 -2.83 23.43
N MET A 29 -2.59 -2.73 22.23
CA MET A 29 -3.25 -3.15 20.99
C MET A 29 -3.34 -4.67 20.86
N ILE A 30 -2.30 -5.40 21.28
CA ILE A 30 -2.31 -6.87 21.32
C ILE A 30 -3.38 -7.35 22.30
N LEU A 31 -3.46 -6.75 23.50
CA LEU A 31 -4.48 -7.11 24.48
C LEU A 31 -5.90 -6.85 23.97
N LEU A 32 -6.12 -5.70 23.32
CA LEU A 32 -7.40 -5.39 22.70
C LEU A 32 -7.76 -6.41 21.61
N LEU A 33 -6.80 -6.78 20.75
CA LEU A 33 -7.01 -7.77 19.70
C LEU A 33 -7.31 -9.17 20.28
N MET A 34 -6.60 -9.57 21.34
CA MET A 34 -6.85 -10.84 22.04
C MET A 34 -8.24 -10.85 22.69
N ALA A 35 -8.66 -9.75 23.31
CA ALA A 35 -10.00 -9.61 23.87
C ALA A 35 -11.07 -9.71 22.77
N MET A 36 -10.86 -9.06 21.62
CA MET A 36 -11.76 -9.14 20.47
C MET A 36 -11.84 -10.57 19.92
N ASN A 37 -10.69 -11.25 19.76
CA ASN A 37 -10.66 -12.64 19.29
C ASN A 37 -11.37 -13.57 20.28
N ALA A 38 -11.15 -13.41 21.58
CA ALA A 38 -11.83 -14.17 22.62
C ALA A 38 -13.34 -13.95 22.61
N ALA A 39 -13.80 -12.72 22.41
CA ALA A 39 -15.21 -12.39 22.35
C ALA A 39 -15.92 -13.03 21.13
N VAL A 40 -15.22 -13.18 20.00
CA VAL A 40 -15.81 -13.72 18.75
C VAL A 40 -15.67 -15.24 18.64
N SER A 41 -14.50 -15.78 18.97
CA SER A 41 -14.15 -17.20 18.75
C SER A 41 -14.11 -18.03 20.02
N GLY A 42 -14.33 -17.41 21.19
CA GLY A 42 -14.22 -18.06 22.51
C GLY A 42 -12.78 -18.25 23.00
N SER A 43 -11.77 -17.87 22.21
CA SER A 43 -10.35 -17.98 22.57
C SER A 43 -9.54 -16.79 22.05
N PRO A 44 -8.63 -16.22 22.84
CA PRO A 44 -7.79 -15.11 22.38
C PRO A 44 -6.76 -15.53 21.33
N PHE A 45 -6.49 -16.83 21.21
CA PHE A 45 -5.46 -17.39 20.32
C PHE A 45 -6.02 -18.01 19.04
N THR A 46 -7.34 -18.11 18.91
CA THR A 46 -7.96 -18.60 17.66
C THR A 46 -7.98 -17.46 16.65
N LEU A 47 -7.30 -17.67 15.52
CA LEU A 47 -7.26 -16.69 14.43
C LEU A 47 -8.60 -16.72 13.69
N PRO A 48 -9.29 -15.59 13.49
CA PRO A 48 -10.56 -15.57 12.74
C PRO A 48 -10.46 -16.18 11.33
N TYR A 49 -9.25 -16.18 10.76
CA TYR A 49 -8.96 -16.77 9.46
C TYR A 49 -9.18 -18.29 9.41
N SER A 50 -9.16 -19.00 10.55
CA SER A 50 -9.47 -20.44 10.61
C SER A 50 -10.95 -20.76 10.35
N HIS A 51 -11.82 -19.74 10.36
CA HIS A 51 -13.27 -19.90 10.19
C HIS A 51 -13.76 -19.41 8.81
N VAL A 52 -12.87 -19.11 7.87
CA VAL A 52 -13.23 -18.63 6.53
C VAL A 52 -13.71 -19.80 5.68
N ALA A 53 -15.02 -19.88 5.44
CA ALA A 53 -15.69 -21.08 4.92
C ALA A 53 -15.63 -21.30 3.39
N SER A 54 -15.13 -20.36 2.57
CA SER A 54 -15.36 -20.43 1.12
C SER A 54 -14.25 -19.96 0.18
N HIS A 55 -13.19 -19.33 0.67
CA HIS A 55 -12.17 -18.73 -0.21
C HIS A 55 -10.73 -19.17 0.12
N VAL A 56 -10.56 -20.00 1.15
CA VAL A 56 -9.25 -20.35 1.70
C VAL A 56 -9.32 -21.80 2.15
N ASP A 57 -9.14 -22.73 1.21
CA ASP A 57 -8.41 -23.99 1.42
C ASP A 57 -8.75 -24.98 0.32
N THR A 58 -7.91 -24.96 -0.71
CA THR A 58 -7.60 -26.20 -1.45
C THR A 58 -6.10 -26.52 -1.42
N SER A 59 -5.25 -25.64 -0.87
CA SER A 59 -3.82 -25.89 -0.72
C SER A 59 -3.18 -25.06 0.40
N GLY A 60 -2.57 -25.73 1.38
CA GLY A 60 -1.66 -25.12 2.36
C GLY A 60 -2.25 -24.80 3.74
N VAL A 61 -1.43 -24.16 4.59
CA VAL A 61 -1.80 -23.69 5.93
C VAL A 61 -2.29 -22.25 5.80
N PHE A 62 -3.58 -21.99 6.08
CA PHE A 62 -4.20 -20.67 5.92
C PHE A 62 -4.11 -20.10 4.49
N GLY A 63 -4.22 -20.96 3.47
CA GLY A 63 -4.12 -20.55 2.06
C GLY A 63 -2.76 -20.00 1.65
N MET A 64 -1.68 -20.39 2.33
CA MET A 64 -0.31 -20.06 1.95
C MET A 64 0.33 -21.23 1.20
N SER A 65 0.90 -20.94 0.04
CA SER A 65 1.66 -21.88 -0.79
C SER A 65 3.09 -21.35 -1.02
N ILE A 66 3.79 -21.88 -2.03
CA ILE A 66 5.05 -21.29 -2.47
C ILE A 66 4.78 -20.04 -3.32
N PRO A 67 5.63 -18.99 -3.24
CA PRO A 67 5.52 -17.81 -4.09
C PRO A 67 5.39 -18.17 -5.58
N ALA A 68 4.30 -17.74 -6.21
CA ALA A 68 4.06 -17.99 -7.62
C ALA A 68 4.51 -16.80 -8.48
N PHE A 69 5.11 -17.07 -9.63
CA PHE A 69 5.69 -16.02 -10.49
C PHE A 69 4.62 -15.11 -11.11
N ASP A 70 3.49 -15.69 -11.50
CA ASP A 70 2.30 -14.98 -11.97
C ASP A 70 1.75 -14.03 -10.88
N ALA A 71 1.75 -14.46 -9.61
CA ALA A 71 1.37 -13.61 -8.49
C ALA A 71 2.38 -12.47 -8.27
N LEU A 72 3.69 -12.75 -8.37
CA LEU A 72 4.72 -11.71 -8.28
C LEU A 72 4.56 -10.65 -9.38
N TRP A 73 4.40 -11.09 -10.63
CA TRP A 73 4.18 -10.17 -11.75
C TRP A 73 2.85 -9.42 -11.61
N GLY A 74 1.81 -10.14 -11.22
CA GLY A 74 0.48 -9.63 -10.90
C GLY A 74 0.52 -8.48 -9.89
N LEU A 75 1.25 -8.67 -8.81
CA LEU A 75 1.35 -7.72 -7.70
C LEU A 75 2.24 -6.52 -8.00
N LEU A 76 3.29 -6.68 -8.82
CA LEU A 76 4.26 -5.60 -9.07
C LEU A 76 3.95 -4.78 -10.33
N PHE A 77 3.60 -5.43 -11.44
CA PHE A 77 3.61 -4.80 -12.77
C PHE A 77 2.30 -4.91 -13.55
N SER A 78 1.34 -5.74 -13.12
CA SER A 78 0.10 -5.90 -13.89
C SER A 78 -0.77 -4.63 -13.93
N PHE A 79 -1.60 -4.49 -14.97
CA PHE A 79 -2.64 -3.46 -15.01
C PHE A 79 -3.80 -3.72 -14.03
N TYR A 80 -3.91 -4.96 -13.55
CA TYR A 80 -4.95 -5.40 -12.63
C TYR A 80 -4.64 -4.97 -11.18
N ARG A 81 -3.50 -5.42 -10.64
CA ARG A 81 -3.10 -5.25 -9.23
C ARG A 81 -1.69 -4.68 -9.04
N GLY A 82 -1.00 -4.31 -10.11
CA GLY A 82 0.42 -3.96 -10.08
C GLY A 82 0.72 -2.69 -9.31
N LEU A 83 1.59 -2.77 -8.29
CA LEU A 83 2.05 -1.63 -7.52
C LEU A 83 2.61 -0.51 -8.41
N PHE A 84 3.52 -0.85 -9.34
CA PHE A 84 4.19 0.15 -10.17
C PHE A 84 3.30 0.70 -11.29
N THR A 85 2.20 0.03 -11.61
CA THR A 85 1.18 0.57 -12.52
C THR A 85 0.37 1.68 -11.83
N HIS A 86 -0.07 1.42 -10.60
CA HIS A 86 -0.94 2.33 -9.85
C HIS A 86 -0.17 3.41 -9.09
N ALA A 87 1.11 3.17 -8.80
CA ALA A 87 2.03 4.10 -8.15
C ALA A 87 3.41 4.09 -8.85
N PRO A 88 3.52 4.62 -10.09
CA PRO A 88 4.75 4.53 -10.88
C PRO A 88 5.91 5.31 -10.26
N VAL A 89 5.64 6.31 -9.42
CA VAL A 89 6.66 7.00 -8.62
C VAL A 89 7.39 6.04 -7.66
N ALA A 90 6.75 4.97 -7.20
CA ALA A 90 7.40 3.96 -6.37
C ALA A 90 8.53 3.26 -7.13
N LEU A 91 8.41 3.08 -8.46
CA LEU A 91 9.48 2.49 -9.26
C LEU A 91 10.72 3.39 -9.29
N LEU A 92 10.52 4.72 -9.43
CA LEU A 92 11.61 5.70 -9.35
C LEU A 92 12.27 5.68 -7.97
N CYS A 93 11.49 5.74 -6.89
CA CYS A 93 12.00 5.69 -5.52
C CYS A 93 12.77 4.40 -5.25
N MET A 94 12.27 3.26 -5.74
CA MET A 94 12.97 1.98 -5.64
C MET A 94 14.28 1.99 -6.41
N ALA A 95 14.28 2.48 -7.65
CA ALA A 95 15.50 2.56 -8.48
C ALA A 95 16.57 3.42 -7.80
N VAL A 96 16.21 4.62 -7.35
CA VAL A 96 17.14 5.52 -6.66
C VAL A 96 17.66 4.90 -5.36
N PHE A 97 16.82 4.18 -4.61
CA PHE A 97 17.24 3.45 -3.41
C PHE A 97 18.30 2.39 -3.71
N PHE A 98 18.14 1.60 -4.78
CA PHE A 98 19.11 0.55 -5.13
C PHE A 98 20.35 1.04 -5.89
N MET A 99 20.35 2.26 -6.43
CA MET A 99 21.54 2.89 -7.03
C MET A 99 22.61 3.27 -5.98
N ARG A 100 22.27 3.21 -4.70
CA ARG A 100 23.16 3.55 -3.60
C ARG A 100 24.17 2.42 -3.33
N PRO A 101 25.48 2.66 -3.47
CA PRO A 101 26.49 1.61 -3.31
C PRO A 101 26.51 0.97 -1.92
N GLU A 102 26.09 1.71 -0.89
CA GLU A 102 25.93 1.19 0.48
C GLU A 102 24.83 0.13 0.59
N ILE A 103 23.78 0.22 -0.22
CA ILE A 103 22.66 -0.73 -0.25
C ILE A 103 23.07 -2.03 -0.94
N LEU A 104 24.00 -1.98 -1.90
CA LEU A 104 24.48 -3.17 -2.60
C LEU A 104 25.37 -4.08 -1.74
N ARG A 105 25.75 -3.65 -0.54
CA ARG A 105 26.55 -4.45 0.39
C ARG A 105 25.66 -5.51 1.08
N PRO A 106 26.02 -6.81 1.05
CA PRO A 106 25.19 -7.87 1.66
C PRO A 106 24.89 -7.65 3.15
N ARG A 107 25.85 -7.09 3.89
CA ARG A 107 25.67 -6.78 5.32
C ARG A 107 24.58 -5.73 5.57
N THR A 108 24.36 -4.81 4.63
CA THR A 108 23.32 -3.79 4.74
C THR A 108 21.93 -4.42 4.66
N TRP A 109 21.75 -5.49 3.89
CA TRP A 109 20.44 -6.11 3.70
C TRP A 109 19.87 -6.68 4.99
N SER A 110 20.72 -7.28 5.83
CA SER A 110 20.29 -7.87 7.08
C SER A 110 19.94 -6.82 8.15
N THR A 111 20.58 -5.66 8.13
CA THR A 111 20.38 -4.62 9.14
C THR A 111 19.42 -3.52 8.71
N HIS A 112 19.22 -3.32 7.41
CA HIS A 112 18.38 -2.25 6.89
C HIS A 112 16.90 -2.52 7.21
N PRO A 113 16.18 -1.56 7.81
CA PRO A 113 14.81 -1.77 8.27
C PRO A 113 13.79 -1.90 7.13
N LEU A 114 14.14 -1.59 5.88
CA LEU A 114 13.19 -1.65 4.75
C LEU A 114 13.34 -2.89 3.87
N ILE A 115 14.54 -3.46 3.75
CA ILE A 115 14.85 -4.43 2.68
C ILE A 115 14.18 -5.78 2.95
N ILE A 116 14.55 -6.44 4.05
CA ILE A 116 13.98 -7.76 4.40
C ILE A 116 12.45 -7.69 4.58
N PRO A 117 11.88 -6.69 5.29
CA PRO A 117 10.43 -6.59 5.44
C PRO A 117 9.71 -6.40 4.10
N ALA A 118 10.26 -5.61 3.17
CA ALA A 118 9.70 -5.45 1.83
C ALA A 118 9.72 -6.76 1.02
N ILE A 119 10.87 -7.46 1.01
CA ILE A 119 11.01 -8.74 0.31
C ILE A 119 10.04 -9.77 0.88
N LEU A 120 9.98 -9.92 2.20
CA LEU A 120 9.09 -10.88 2.84
C LEU A 120 7.62 -10.54 2.63
N LEU A 121 7.25 -9.25 2.59
CA LEU A 121 5.89 -8.85 2.26
C LEU A 121 5.51 -9.25 0.83
N ILE A 122 6.38 -9.01 -0.16
CA ILE A 122 6.15 -9.42 -1.55
C ILE A 122 5.99 -10.94 -1.63
N LEU A 123 6.96 -11.69 -1.07
CA LEU A 123 6.96 -13.15 -1.12
C LEU A 123 5.73 -13.74 -0.43
N MET A 124 5.39 -13.25 0.76
CA MET A 124 4.22 -13.70 1.51
C MET A 124 2.92 -13.43 0.75
N MET A 125 2.77 -12.25 0.15
CA MET A 125 1.56 -11.94 -0.63
C MET A 125 1.49 -12.72 -1.94
N SER A 126 2.62 -13.00 -2.58
CA SER A 126 2.67 -13.85 -3.78
C SER A 126 2.45 -15.35 -3.50
N ALA A 127 2.69 -15.78 -2.27
CA ALA A 127 2.39 -17.11 -1.77
C ALA A 127 0.93 -17.27 -1.34
N HIS A 128 0.17 -16.17 -1.28
CA HIS A 128 -1.20 -16.20 -0.80
C HIS A 128 -2.15 -16.70 -1.91
N SER A 129 -3.04 -17.63 -1.58
CA SER A 129 -4.01 -18.21 -2.50
C SER A 129 -4.92 -17.16 -3.15
N MET A 130 -5.19 -16.05 -2.44
CA MET A 130 -5.91 -14.87 -2.93
C MET A 130 -4.98 -13.66 -3.08
N TRP A 131 -3.84 -13.83 -3.74
CA TRP A 131 -2.92 -12.74 -4.01
C TRP A 131 -3.58 -11.57 -4.77
N TRP A 132 -4.65 -11.82 -5.55
CA TRP A 132 -5.39 -10.76 -6.24
C TRP A 132 -6.23 -9.88 -5.30
N GLY A 133 -6.40 -10.25 -4.03
CA GLY A 133 -6.99 -9.39 -2.99
C GLY A 133 -8.50 -9.16 -3.07
N GLY A 134 -9.21 -10.01 -3.81
CA GLY A 134 -10.66 -9.95 -3.95
C GLY A 134 -11.15 -8.67 -4.62
N TRP A 135 -12.35 -8.22 -4.23
CA TRP A 135 -12.91 -6.97 -4.74
C TRP A 135 -12.10 -5.78 -4.22
N ALA A 136 -11.37 -5.13 -5.12
CA ALA A 136 -10.50 -4.01 -4.83
C ALA A 136 -10.15 -3.26 -6.12
N PHE A 137 -9.56 -2.08 -6.00
CA PHE A 137 -8.80 -1.44 -7.09
C PHE A 137 -7.35 -1.31 -6.66
N GLY A 138 -6.42 -1.60 -7.56
CA GLY A 138 -4.99 -1.44 -7.31
C GLY A 138 -4.36 -2.48 -6.37
N PRO A 139 -3.15 -2.19 -5.87
CA PRO A 139 -2.27 -3.14 -5.18
C PRO A 139 -2.64 -3.29 -3.68
N ARG A 140 -3.88 -3.70 -3.36
CA ARG A 140 -4.40 -3.75 -1.96
C ARG A 140 -3.39 -4.32 -0.96
N HIS A 141 -2.80 -5.46 -1.29
CA HIS A 141 -1.83 -6.18 -0.46
C HIS A 141 -0.45 -5.51 -0.37
N LEU A 142 -0.05 -4.75 -1.40
CA LEU A 142 1.24 -4.05 -1.45
C LEU A 142 1.13 -2.54 -1.22
N SER A 143 -0.02 -2.05 -0.73
CA SER A 143 -0.20 -0.65 -0.35
C SER A 143 0.82 -0.21 0.72
N THR A 144 1.05 -1.05 1.73
CA THR A 144 2.08 -0.81 2.75
C THR A 144 3.49 -0.79 2.14
N LEU A 145 3.77 -1.65 1.16
CA LEU A 145 5.05 -1.66 0.46
C LEU A 145 5.29 -0.33 -0.28
N ALA A 146 4.25 0.23 -0.91
CA ALA A 146 4.33 1.54 -1.56
C ALA A 146 4.86 2.60 -0.59
N VAL A 147 4.32 2.64 0.63
CA VAL A 147 4.74 3.60 1.66
C VAL A 147 6.19 3.38 2.06
N LEU A 148 6.64 2.13 2.23
CA LEU A 148 8.04 1.83 2.59
C LEU A 148 9.01 2.25 1.47
N ILE A 149 8.67 1.96 0.22
CA ILE A 149 9.47 2.35 -0.95
C ILE A 149 9.57 3.87 -1.05
N LEU A 150 8.46 4.57 -0.88
CA LEU A 150 8.43 6.03 -0.90
C LEU A 150 9.23 6.61 0.27
N ALA A 151 9.06 6.10 1.49
CA ALA A 151 9.79 6.57 2.66
C ALA A 151 11.30 6.36 2.54
N GLY A 152 11.74 5.24 1.95
CA GLY A 152 13.16 4.96 1.75
C GLY A 152 13.79 5.69 0.55
N GLY A 153 13.04 5.80 -0.55
CA GLY A 153 13.56 6.35 -1.81
C GLY A 153 13.39 7.85 -1.97
N LEU A 154 12.34 8.45 -1.43
CA LEU A 154 12.05 9.88 -1.61
C LEU A 154 13.20 10.80 -1.12
N PRO A 155 13.80 10.58 0.08
CA PRO A 155 14.92 11.41 0.55
C PRO A 155 16.18 11.30 -0.31
N LEU A 156 16.24 10.30 -1.20
CA LEU A 156 17.39 10.02 -2.05
C LEU A 156 17.22 10.57 -3.47
N VAL A 157 16.01 11.05 -3.83
CA VAL A 157 15.74 11.61 -5.16
C VAL A 157 16.58 12.89 -5.33
N PRO A 158 17.42 12.99 -6.39
CA PRO A 158 18.30 14.13 -6.55
C PRO A 158 17.51 15.41 -6.85
N HIS A 159 17.99 16.55 -6.36
CA HIS A 159 17.41 17.87 -6.61
C HIS A 159 17.63 18.41 -8.04
N ALA A 160 18.04 17.55 -8.98
CA ALA A 160 18.22 17.92 -10.37
C ALA A 160 16.86 18.20 -11.05
N ALA A 161 16.81 19.16 -11.96
CA ALA A 161 15.58 19.56 -12.64
C ALA A 161 14.89 18.38 -13.33
N TRP A 162 15.65 17.53 -14.02
CA TRP A 162 15.09 16.35 -14.70
C TRP A 162 14.43 15.37 -13.70
N ALA A 163 15.06 15.11 -12.55
CA ALA A 163 14.53 14.19 -11.55
C ALA A 163 13.27 14.75 -10.87
N ARG A 164 13.25 16.05 -10.59
CA ARG A 164 12.06 16.75 -10.08
C ARG A 164 10.88 16.65 -11.04
N TRP A 165 11.09 16.90 -12.32
CA TRP A 165 10.02 16.83 -13.32
C TRP A 165 9.55 15.39 -13.56
N THR A 166 10.47 14.42 -13.61
CA THR A 166 10.11 12.99 -13.69
C THR A 166 9.30 12.57 -12.47
N PHE A 167 9.75 12.91 -11.26
CA PHE A 167 9.02 12.63 -10.03
C PHE A 167 7.61 13.23 -10.05
N ALA A 168 7.50 14.51 -10.39
CA ALA A 168 6.21 15.21 -10.49
C ALA A 168 5.28 14.55 -11.53
N ALA A 169 5.81 14.19 -12.71
CA ALA A 169 5.04 13.53 -13.76
C ALA A 169 4.53 12.15 -13.32
N LEU A 170 5.36 11.34 -12.66
CA LEU A 170 4.96 10.01 -12.17
C LEU A 170 3.96 10.12 -11.01
N CYS A 171 4.12 11.08 -10.11
CA CYS A 171 3.13 11.39 -9.08
C CYS A 171 1.79 11.81 -9.69
N ALA A 172 1.82 12.71 -10.68
CA ALA A 172 0.61 13.16 -11.37
C ALA A 172 -0.08 12.00 -12.08
N LEU A 173 0.67 11.14 -12.78
CA LEU A 173 0.13 9.96 -13.45
C LEU A 173 -0.56 9.01 -12.46
N GLY A 174 0.12 8.63 -11.38
CA GLY A 174 -0.46 7.77 -10.35
C GLY A 174 -1.68 8.41 -9.70
N LEU A 175 -1.62 9.69 -9.37
CA LEU A 175 -2.75 10.42 -8.79
C LEU A 175 -3.95 10.43 -9.73
N LEU A 176 -3.76 10.70 -11.03
CA LEU A 176 -4.83 10.73 -12.02
C LEU A 176 -5.50 9.36 -12.17
N ILE A 177 -4.72 8.27 -12.22
CA ILE A 177 -5.26 6.90 -12.29
C ILE A 177 -6.13 6.59 -11.08
N ASN A 178 -5.62 6.85 -9.87
CA ASN A 178 -6.33 6.56 -8.62
C ASN A 178 -7.53 7.48 -8.42
N LEU A 179 -7.43 8.74 -8.83
CA LEU A 179 -8.52 9.71 -8.79
C LEU A 179 -9.65 9.34 -9.76
N ALA A 180 -9.31 8.93 -10.98
CA ALA A 180 -10.28 8.43 -11.95
C ALA A 180 -11.03 7.22 -11.39
N ALA A 181 -10.30 6.26 -10.83
CA ALA A 181 -10.89 5.09 -10.19
C ALA A 181 -11.79 5.47 -9.00
N LYS A 182 -11.33 6.35 -8.11
CA LYS A 182 -12.13 6.84 -6.98
C LYS A 182 -13.41 7.54 -7.43
N GLY A 183 -13.35 8.27 -8.54
CA GLY A 183 -14.47 9.02 -9.08
C GLY A 183 -15.53 8.12 -9.73
N THR A 184 -15.14 7.04 -10.41
CA THR A 184 -16.07 6.22 -11.20
C THR A 184 -16.46 4.91 -10.53
N THR A 185 -15.61 4.39 -9.65
CA THR A 185 -15.86 3.13 -8.95
C THR A 185 -16.46 3.41 -7.58
N GLY A 186 -17.46 2.62 -7.19
CA GLY A 186 -18.12 2.76 -5.90
C GLY A 186 -17.26 2.23 -4.75
N TYR A 187 -17.70 1.14 -4.12
CA TYR A 187 -16.97 0.53 -3.01
C TYR A 187 -15.69 -0.21 -3.44
N SER A 188 -15.74 -0.95 -4.54
CA SER A 188 -14.62 -1.73 -5.06
C SER A 188 -14.89 -2.21 -6.49
N LEU A 189 -13.90 -2.82 -7.13
CA LEU A 189 -14.01 -3.38 -8.48
C LEU A 189 -14.14 -4.91 -8.45
N PRO A 190 -15.01 -5.50 -9.29
CA PRO A 190 -15.16 -6.95 -9.39
C PRO A 190 -13.86 -7.62 -9.80
N THR A 191 -13.64 -8.84 -9.31
CA THR A 191 -12.41 -9.60 -9.57
C THR A 191 -12.27 -10.10 -11.00
N GLN A 192 -13.36 -10.11 -11.75
CA GLN A 192 -13.42 -10.60 -13.13
C GLN A 192 -12.88 -9.60 -14.15
N VAL A 193 -12.73 -8.33 -13.75
CA VAL A 193 -12.31 -7.24 -14.64
C VAL A 193 -10.79 -7.11 -14.60
N MET A 194 -10.12 -7.70 -15.59
CA MET A 194 -8.66 -7.80 -15.62
C MET A 194 -7.98 -6.50 -16.06
N HIS A 195 -8.64 -5.68 -16.88
CA HIS A 195 -8.17 -4.35 -17.27
C HIS A 195 -9.13 -3.26 -16.76
N PRO A 196 -9.20 -3.01 -15.44
CA PRO A 196 -10.20 -2.14 -14.84
C PRO A 196 -10.15 -0.71 -15.36
N PHE A 197 -8.96 -0.23 -15.72
CA PHE A 197 -8.80 1.12 -16.26
C PHE A 197 -9.52 1.30 -17.60
N THR A 198 -9.31 0.40 -18.54
CA THR A 198 -9.86 0.50 -19.90
C THR A 198 -11.32 0.02 -19.97
N GLU A 199 -11.68 -0.97 -19.17
CA GLU A 199 -13.00 -1.61 -19.24
C GLU A 199 -14.08 -0.87 -18.44
N MET A 200 -13.71 -0.21 -17.34
CA MET A 200 -14.69 0.43 -16.44
C MET A 200 -14.39 1.90 -16.16
N ILE A 201 -13.14 2.22 -15.78
CA ILE A 201 -12.81 3.55 -15.28
C ILE A 201 -12.84 4.59 -16.40
N TRP A 202 -12.10 4.35 -17.48
CA TRP A 202 -12.00 5.29 -18.60
C TRP A 202 -13.36 5.55 -19.27
N PRO A 203 -14.17 4.51 -19.61
CA PRO A 203 -15.52 4.73 -20.10
C PRO A 203 -16.39 5.54 -19.12
N GLY A 204 -16.29 5.27 -17.82
CA GLY A 204 -17.02 6.00 -16.78
C GLY A 204 -16.63 7.48 -16.71
N VAL A 205 -15.34 7.81 -16.83
CA VAL A 205 -14.85 9.19 -16.88
C VAL A 205 -15.38 9.91 -18.11
N VAL A 206 -15.31 9.29 -19.29
CA VAL A 206 -15.78 9.86 -20.55
C VAL A 206 -17.31 10.10 -20.51
N ALA A 207 -18.06 9.16 -19.96
CA ALA A 207 -19.50 9.26 -19.79
C ALA A 207 -19.93 10.19 -18.64
N LYS A 208 -18.97 10.74 -17.85
CA LYS A 208 -19.22 11.49 -16.61
C LYS A 208 -20.09 10.74 -15.60
N SER A 209 -20.02 9.41 -15.63
CA SER A 209 -20.73 8.50 -14.72
C SER A 209 -19.95 8.37 -13.41
N PHE A 210 -19.90 9.45 -12.64
CA PHE A 210 -19.27 9.44 -11.33
C PHE A 210 -20.14 8.69 -10.31
N THR A 211 -19.50 8.01 -9.37
CA THR A 211 -20.18 7.19 -8.38
C THR A 211 -20.99 8.03 -7.41
N ASP A 212 -22.17 7.51 -7.04
CA ASP A 212 -23.01 8.08 -5.98
C ASP A 212 -22.75 7.42 -4.61
N MET A 213 -21.76 6.53 -4.49
CA MET A 213 -21.35 5.92 -3.22
C MET A 213 -20.37 6.81 -2.44
N GLN A 214 -20.73 8.07 -2.24
CA GLN A 214 -19.93 9.03 -1.47
C GLN A 214 -20.77 9.66 -0.36
N TRP A 215 -20.11 10.09 0.72
CA TRP A 215 -20.80 10.74 1.84
C TRP A 215 -21.49 12.05 1.40
N THR A 216 -20.97 12.73 0.38
CA THR A 216 -21.60 13.91 -0.22
C THR A 216 -22.93 13.58 -0.88
N ASN A 217 -23.09 12.39 -1.45
CA ASN A 217 -24.36 11.94 -2.00
C ASN A 217 -25.42 11.74 -0.91
N ALA A 218 -25.01 11.30 0.28
CA ALA A 218 -25.91 11.22 1.44
C ALA A 218 -26.42 12.61 1.88
N LEU A 219 -25.72 13.69 1.51
CA LEU A 219 -26.16 15.08 1.71
C LEU A 219 -26.99 15.63 0.54
N GLY A 220 -27.34 14.80 -0.45
CA GLY A 220 -28.11 15.19 -1.63
C GLY A 220 -27.29 15.77 -2.79
N PHE A 221 -25.95 15.77 -2.70
CA PHE A 221 -25.10 16.20 -3.81
C PHE A 221 -24.99 15.11 -4.89
N SER A 222 -24.78 15.51 -6.14
CA SER A 222 -24.50 14.56 -7.24
C SER A 222 -23.08 13.99 -7.14
N GLY A 223 -22.81 12.84 -7.76
CA GLY A 223 -21.46 12.27 -7.81
C GLY A 223 -20.41 13.22 -8.42
N VAL A 224 -20.80 14.07 -9.38
CA VAL A 224 -19.92 15.12 -9.95
C VAL A 224 -19.52 16.13 -8.87
N MET A 225 -20.48 16.59 -8.07
CA MET A 225 -20.22 17.54 -7.00
C MET A 225 -19.41 16.90 -5.86
N GLY A 226 -19.67 15.63 -5.54
CA GLY A 226 -18.84 14.86 -4.62
C GLY A 226 -17.38 14.78 -5.05
N MET A 227 -17.14 14.50 -6.33
CA MET A 227 -15.81 14.51 -6.93
C MET A 227 -15.14 15.89 -6.88
N ALA A 228 -15.88 16.96 -7.19
CA ALA A 228 -15.37 18.32 -7.10
C ALA A 228 -14.99 18.69 -5.65
N MET A 229 -15.83 18.33 -4.67
CA MET A 229 -15.55 18.55 -3.25
C MET A 229 -14.32 17.77 -2.78
N PHE A 230 -14.14 16.52 -3.24
CA PHE A 230 -12.94 15.74 -2.95
C PHE A 230 -11.68 16.44 -3.48
N LEU A 231 -11.71 16.92 -4.73
CA LEU A 231 -10.61 17.65 -5.34
C LEU A 231 -10.28 18.95 -4.60
N LEU A 232 -11.30 19.71 -4.21
CA LEU A 232 -11.14 20.92 -3.40
C LEU A 232 -10.51 20.61 -2.04
N GLY A 233 -10.98 19.57 -1.36
CA GLY A 233 -10.43 19.11 -0.08
C GLY A 233 -8.97 18.64 -0.20
N LEU A 234 -8.65 17.90 -1.25
CA LEU A 234 -7.28 17.47 -1.55
C LEU A 234 -6.37 18.70 -1.79
N PHE A 235 -6.79 19.62 -2.65
CA PHE A 235 -6.02 20.83 -2.94
C PHE A 235 -5.82 21.71 -1.70
N ALA A 236 -6.88 21.93 -0.91
CA ALA A 236 -6.80 22.67 0.34
C ALA A 236 -5.83 22.01 1.33
N SER A 237 -5.88 20.68 1.45
CA SER A 237 -4.97 19.91 2.31
C SER A 237 -3.52 20.05 1.87
N LEU A 238 -3.23 19.94 0.56
CA LEU A 238 -1.89 20.12 0.02
C LEU A 238 -1.37 21.55 0.24
N ARG A 239 -2.21 22.57 0.07
CA ARG A 239 -1.84 23.97 0.34
C ARG A 239 -1.59 24.21 1.82
N PHE A 240 -2.40 23.63 2.69
CA PHE A 240 -2.21 23.71 4.14
C PHE A 240 -0.89 23.06 4.57
N MET A 241 -0.57 21.87 4.05
CA MET A 241 0.71 21.21 4.32
C MET A 241 1.90 22.04 3.83
N ALA A 242 1.81 22.62 2.63
CA ALA A 242 2.87 23.49 2.10
C ALA A 242 3.05 24.81 2.89
N ALA A 243 1.98 25.32 3.51
CA ALA A 243 2.05 26.52 4.35
C ALA A 243 2.63 26.23 5.75
N THR A 244 2.48 25.00 6.24
CA THR A 244 2.92 24.57 7.58
C THR A 244 4.26 23.85 7.59
N SER A 245 4.78 23.45 6.42
CA SER A 245 6.12 22.89 6.30
C SER A 245 7.17 23.93 6.70
N PRO A 246 8.09 23.61 7.63
CA PRO A 246 9.20 24.51 7.96
C PRO A 246 9.96 24.85 6.69
N THR A 247 10.21 26.13 6.44
CA THR A 247 11.14 26.54 5.39
C THR A 247 12.52 26.03 5.77
N GLU A 248 12.97 24.94 5.17
CA GLU A 248 14.37 24.55 5.27
C GLU A 248 15.20 25.71 4.72
N THR A 249 15.93 26.38 5.62
CA THR A 249 17.01 27.29 5.21
C THR A 249 17.97 26.48 4.36
N PRO A 250 18.26 26.88 3.11
CA PRO A 250 19.19 26.14 2.28
C PRO A 250 20.55 26.06 3.01
N ARG A 251 21.04 24.84 3.22
CA ARG A 251 22.42 24.57 3.64
C ARG A 251 23.32 24.45 2.42
#